data_AF-A0A238L0R1-F1
#
_entry.id   AF-A0A238L0R1-F1
#
_cell.length_a   1.000
_cell.length_b   1.000
_cell.length_c   1.000
_cell.angle_alpha   90.00
_cell.angle_beta   90.00
_cell.angle_gamma   90.00
#
_symmetry.space_group_name_H-M   'P 1'
#
loop_
_entity.id
_entity.type
_entity.pdbx_description
1 polymer ?
#
loop_
_entity_poly.entity_id
_entity_poly.type
_entity_poly.pdbx_seq_one_letter_code
_entity_poly.pdbx_strand_id
1 'polypeptide(L)'
;MANGTNGMRLVLLLILGLAVSACSHREQAIIGVQNPNVPIEEIAGTKTHDIYVLTTRQPSADPTLMFSGQRGDLSYARVTVTIPPNHKRGQIERPTRLPPDPKNEMTVIDPVRFSGERQFVTDINKAIRAAPDEEDSILVFVHGYNTTFTDAVVRLGQFVEDSGFDGVPVLFSWASAGKLTDYVYDLNSALAARTALIEGSDTLIGSDARAINLVAHSMGNFLSVEAMKQARMQNRFDSSGKLRNIILASADIDVDVFAEQMAVFDPSERKFYVLISEDDKALSVSRFLARGVNRVGDADVATLDALGVTVIDLTKVEDTNSTNHTKFADSPQAVQILGNEMLKGDSLHTGTVEPGVLGNIFVDMTNAAQSSISPGG
;
A
#
# COMPACT_ATOMS: atom_id res chain seq x y z
N MET A 1 -19.46 36.99 41.29
CA MET A 1 -18.42 36.04 40.82
C MET A 1 -19.03 35.12 39.78
N ALA A 2 -19.00 35.49 38.49
CA ALA A 2 -19.60 34.67 37.41
C ALA A 2 -18.93 34.88 36.03
N ASN A 3 -17.62 35.20 36.00
CA ASN A 3 -16.88 35.45 34.75
C ASN A 3 -15.75 34.43 34.46
N GLY A 4 -15.55 33.41 35.31
CA GLY A 4 -14.41 32.49 35.20
C GLY A 4 -14.62 31.28 34.27
N THR A 5 -15.85 30.87 34.01
CA THR A 5 -16.16 29.63 33.27
C THR A 5 -16.16 29.80 31.75
N ASN A 6 -16.45 31.01 31.24
CA ASN A 6 -16.48 31.28 29.80
C ASN A 6 -15.08 31.40 29.19
N GLY A 7 -14.10 31.93 29.93
CA GLY A 7 -12.71 32.04 29.48
C GLY A 7 -12.04 30.67 29.31
N MET A 8 -12.29 29.75 30.25
CA MET A 8 -11.71 28.40 30.19
C MET A 8 -12.30 27.54 29.06
N ARG A 9 -13.60 27.70 28.76
CA ARG A 9 -14.24 27.08 27.58
C ARG A 9 -13.69 27.62 26.26
N LEU A 10 -13.45 28.93 26.17
CA LEU A 10 -12.90 29.55 24.96
C LEU A 10 -11.46 29.09 24.70
N VAL A 11 -10.65 28.98 25.75
CA VAL A 11 -9.26 28.47 25.67
C VAL A 11 -9.24 26.98 25.30
N LEU A 12 -10.11 26.15 25.88
CA LEU A 12 -10.26 24.74 25.50
C LEU A 12 -10.71 24.57 24.04
N LEU A 13 -11.64 25.39 23.56
CA LEU A 13 -12.08 25.37 22.15
C LEU A 13 -10.98 25.86 21.19
N LEU A 14 -10.14 26.82 21.59
CA LEU A 14 -8.99 27.28 20.82
C LEU A 14 -7.86 26.26 20.77
N ILE A 15 -7.57 25.59 21.89
CA ILE A 15 -6.58 24.50 21.96
C ILE A 15 -7.08 23.29 21.15
N LEU A 16 -8.38 22.97 21.22
CA LEU A 16 -8.98 21.92 20.40
C LEU A 16 -8.96 22.30 18.91
N GLY A 17 -9.23 23.57 18.56
CA GLY A 17 -9.14 24.07 17.19
C GLY A 17 -7.71 24.05 16.62
N LEU A 18 -6.70 24.39 17.44
CA LEU A 18 -5.28 24.32 17.07
C LEU A 18 -4.79 22.86 16.97
N ALA A 19 -5.27 21.95 17.82
CA ALA A 19 -4.97 20.53 17.74
C ALA A 19 -5.59 19.86 16.49
N VAL A 20 -6.79 20.28 16.07
CA VAL A 20 -7.43 19.77 14.84
C VAL A 20 -6.74 20.31 13.58
N SER A 21 -6.11 21.49 13.65
CA SER A 21 -5.34 22.07 12.54
C SER A 21 -4.03 21.31 12.28
N ALA A 22 -3.41 20.77 13.34
CA ALA A 22 -2.14 20.03 13.29
C ALA A 22 -2.26 18.62 12.67
N CYS A 23 -3.47 18.08 12.54
CA CYS A 23 -3.72 16.77 11.91
C CYS A 23 -4.15 16.88 10.43
N SER A 24 -4.16 18.07 9.84
CA SER A 24 -4.35 18.22 8.39
C SER A 24 -3.02 18.00 7.67
N HIS A 25 -2.73 16.74 7.33
CA HIS A 25 -1.63 16.42 6.40
C HIS A 25 -1.91 17.15 5.08
N ARG A 26 -1.09 18.15 4.76
CA ARG A 26 -1.27 18.96 3.55
C ARG A 26 -0.77 18.14 2.37
N GLU A 27 -1.63 17.95 1.37
CA GLU A 27 -1.26 17.32 0.10
C GLU A 27 0.00 17.97 -0.47
N GLN A 28 1.03 17.15 -0.72
CA GLN A 28 2.34 17.63 -1.14
C GLN A 28 2.40 17.73 -2.67
N ALA A 29 2.49 18.97 -3.15
CA ALA A 29 2.66 19.35 -4.56
C ALA A 29 4.12 19.19 -5.00
N ILE A 30 4.58 17.95 -5.20
CA ILE A 30 5.99 17.63 -5.53
C ILE A 30 6.18 16.88 -6.86
N ILE A 31 5.10 16.49 -7.53
CA ILE A 31 5.20 15.70 -8.77
C ILE A 31 5.84 16.55 -9.87
N GLY A 32 6.99 16.12 -10.40
CA GLY A 32 7.75 16.85 -11.40
C GLY A 32 8.44 18.12 -10.90
N VAL A 33 8.47 18.37 -9.59
CA VAL A 33 9.12 19.56 -9.00
C VAL A 33 10.58 19.25 -8.70
N GLN A 34 11.50 19.89 -9.43
CA GLN A 34 12.93 19.65 -9.32
C GLN A 34 13.71 20.92 -8.97
N ASN A 35 14.86 20.76 -8.31
CA ASN A 35 15.82 21.84 -8.09
C ASN A 35 16.90 21.82 -9.20
N PRO A 36 16.92 22.78 -10.13
CA PRO A 36 17.86 22.76 -11.25
C PRO A 36 19.33 22.93 -10.82
N ASN A 37 19.58 23.38 -9.59
CA ASN A 37 20.94 23.56 -9.05
C ASN A 37 21.49 22.29 -8.40
N VAL A 38 20.67 21.23 -8.25
CA VAL A 38 21.07 19.96 -7.66
C VAL A 38 20.51 18.83 -8.52
N PRO A 39 21.15 18.52 -9.67
CA PRO A 39 20.71 17.45 -10.55
C PRO A 39 20.78 16.09 -9.84
N ILE A 40 19.76 15.27 -10.02
CA ILE A 40 19.61 13.98 -9.31
C ILE A 40 20.71 13.01 -9.76
N GLU A 41 21.09 13.08 -11.02
CA GLU A 41 22.14 12.25 -11.65
C GLU A 41 23.54 12.54 -11.09
N GLU A 42 23.74 13.71 -10.49
CA GLU A 42 25.01 14.10 -9.86
C GLU A 42 25.13 13.63 -8.40
N ILE A 43 24.06 13.08 -7.82
CA ILE A 43 24.03 12.62 -6.42
C ILE A 43 24.35 11.13 -6.38
N ALA A 44 25.60 10.83 -6.01
CA ALA A 44 26.05 9.46 -5.83
C ALA A 44 25.21 8.72 -4.77
N GLY A 45 24.76 7.51 -5.11
CA GLY A 45 23.98 6.65 -4.20
C GLY A 45 22.46 6.84 -4.29
N THR A 46 21.98 7.80 -5.07
CA THR A 46 20.54 7.91 -5.35
C THR A 46 20.05 6.72 -6.16
N LYS A 47 18.92 6.15 -5.75
CA LYS A 47 18.21 5.12 -6.52
C LYS A 47 16.91 5.67 -7.06
N THR A 48 16.36 5.00 -8.07
CA THR A 48 15.13 5.40 -8.75
C THR A 48 14.22 4.21 -8.98
N HIS A 49 12.93 4.39 -8.75
CA HIS A 49 11.89 3.39 -8.99
C HIS A 49 10.80 3.98 -9.88
N ASP A 50 10.60 3.38 -11.06
CA ASP A 50 9.51 3.74 -11.96
C ASP A 50 8.21 3.13 -11.46
N ILE A 51 7.29 3.99 -11.02
CA ILE A 51 5.98 3.62 -10.50
C ILE A 51 4.94 3.79 -11.61
N TYR A 52 4.43 2.68 -12.12
CA TYR A 52 3.27 2.67 -13.01
C TYR A 52 2.00 2.90 -12.19
N VAL A 53 1.02 3.59 -12.75
CA VAL A 53 -0.18 3.97 -12.02
C VAL A 53 -1.45 3.71 -12.83
N LEU A 54 -2.37 2.99 -12.21
CA LEU A 54 -3.78 2.88 -12.58
C LEU A 54 -4.56 3.73 -11.58
N THR A 55 -5.39 4.66 -12.02
CA THR A 55 -6.09 5.56 -11.09
C THR A 55 -7.52 5.89 -11.49
N THR A 56 -8.39 5.99 -10.49
CA THR A 56 -9.76 6.53 -10.63
C THR A 56 -9.86 7.96 -10.10
N ARG A 57 -8.72 8.64 -9.96
CA ARG A 57 -8.67 10.04 -9.57
C ARG A 57 -8.88 10.92 -10.79
N GLN A 58 -9.64 11.98 -10.63
CA GLN A 58 -9.75 13.02 -11.63
C GLN A 58 -8.39 13.73 -11.79
N PRO A 59 -7.92 13.97 -13.02
CA PRO A 59 -6.72 14.77 -13.25
C PRO A 59 -6.79 16.14 -12.57
N SER A 60 -5.67 16.54 -11.95
CA SER A 60 -5.59 17.86 -11.32
C SER A 60 -5.30 18.94 -12.37
N ALA A 61 -5.81 20.15 -12.13
CA ALA A 61 -5.39 21.35 -12.86
C ALA A 61 -3.98 21.79 -12.46
N ASP A 62 -3.53 21.41 -11.26
CA ASP A 62 -2.16 21.60 -10.80
C ASP A 62 -1.30 20.41 -11.24
N PRO A 63 -0.35 20.60 -12.19
CA PRO A 63 0.50 19.52 -12.68
C PRO A 63 1.39 18.93 -11.57
N THR A 64 1.67 19.69 -10.51
CA THR A 64 2.51 19.23 -9.38
C THR A 64 1.78 18.31 -8.40
N LEU A 65 0.46 18.18 -8.57
CA LEU A 65 -0.38 17.16 -7.94
C LEU A 65 -0.69 15.99 -8.88
N MET A 66 -0.69 16.24 -10.19
CA MET A 66 -1.03 15.30 -11.28
C MET A 66 -2.48 14.80 -11.28
N PHE A 67 -2.95 14.28 -10.14
CA PHE A 67 -4.30 13.80 -9.89
C PHE A 67 -4.82 14.34 -8.56
N SER A 68 -6.14 14.52 -8.46
CA SER A 68 -6.79 15.09 -7.28
C SER A 68 -7.38 14.01 -6.36
N GLY A 69 -7.98 14.43 -5.24
CA GLY A 69 -8.83 13.57 -4.41
C GLY A 69 -10.22 13.28 -5.00
N GLN A 70 -10.58 13.86 -6.14
CA GLN A 70 -11.91 13.69 -6.76
C GLN A 70 -11.98 12.42 -7.62
N ARG A 71 -13.17 11.84 -7.74
CA ARG A 71 -13.44 10.66 -8.58
C ARG A 71 -13.42 11.04 -10.06
N GLY A 72 -12.81 10.20 -10.88
CA GLY A 72 -12.80 10.28 -12.34
C GLY A 72 -12.81 8.89 -12.96
N ASP A 73 -12.65 8.86 -14.28
CA ASP A 73 -12.54 7.62 -15.06
C ASP A 73 -11.17 6.95 -14.87
N LEU A 74 -11.08 5.66 -15.16
CA LEU A 74 -9.81 4.91 -15.13
C LEU A 74 -8.78 5.58 -16.06
N SER A 75 -7.66 5.98 -15.48
CA SER A 75 -6.57 6.67 -16.14
C SER A 75 -5.23 5.99 -15.88
N TYR A 76 -4.28 6.21 -16.78
CA TYR A 76 -2.99 5.55 -16.79
C TYR A 76 -1.85 6.57 -16.70
N ALA A 77 -0.88 6.32 -15.82
CA ALA A 77 0.27 7.19 -15.64
C ALA A 77 1.54 6.43 -15.27
N ARG A 78 2.69 7.12 -15.32
CA ARG A 78 3.96 6.69 -14.75
C ARG A 78 4.64 7.90 -14.11
N VAL A 79 5.33 7.67 -13.00
CA VAL A 79 6.19 8.64 -12.32
C VAL A 79 7.43 7.91 -11.83
N THR A 80 8.54 8.62 -11.64
CA THR A 80 9.76 8.05 -11.09
C THR A 80 9.98 8.59 -9.68
N VAL A 81 10.04 7.70 -8.69
CA VAL A 81 10.37 8.07 -7.30
C VAL A 81 11.87 7.93 -7.09
N THR A 82 12.48 8.92 -6.46
CA THR A 82 13.90 8.87 -6.07
C THR A 82 14.03 8.51 -4.59
N ILE A 83 15.04 7.71 -4.28
CA ILE A 83 15.42 7.34 -2.93
C ILE A 83 16.76 8.01 -2.62
N PRO A 84 16.83 8.89 -1.60
CA PRO A 84 18.04 9.62 -1.30
C PRO A 84 19.11 8.72 -0.65
N PRO A 85 20.40 9.03 -0.75
CA PRO A 85 21.47 8.18 -0.22
C PRO A 85 21.43 7.95 1.30
N ASN A 86 20.76 8.84 2.04
CA ASN A 86 20.58 8.77 3.48
C ASN A 86 19.36 7.94 3.91
N HIS A 87 18.67 7.30 2.96
CA HIS A 87 17.42 6.58 3.22
C HIS A 87 17.58 5.52 4.31
N LYS A 88 16.59 5.47 5.20
CA LYS A 88 16.48 4.46 6.25
C LYS A 88 15.22 3.65 6.04
N ARG A 89 15.35 2.34 6.12
CA ARG A 89 14.21 1.43 5.97
C ARG A 89 13.05 1.81 6.88
N GLY A 90 11.85 1.76 6.34
CA GLY A 90 10.59 2.14 6.98
C GLY A 90 10.35 3.65 7.06
N GLN A 91 11.31 4.49 6.64
CA GLN A 91 11.16 5.94 6.66
C GLN A 91 10.75 6.48 5.29
N ILE A 92 9.90 7.50 5.30
CA ILE A 92 9.69 8.34 4.11
C ILE A 92 10.33 9.68 4.39
N GLU A 93 11.41 9.99 3.70
CA GLU A 93 12.11 11.27 3.79
C GLU A 93 11.31 12.37 3.06
N ARG A 94 10.27 12.88 3.71
CA ARG A 94 9.34 13.85 3.09
C ARG A 94 9.96 15.23 2.91
N PRO A 95 9.65 15.92 1.81
CA PRO A 95 10.03 17.30 1.63
C PRO A 95 9.47 18.22 2.71
N THR A 96 10.37 18.98 3.34
CA THR A 96 10.00 20.02 4.33
C THR A 96 9.75 21.38 3.69
N ARG A 97 10.29 21.59 2.49
CA ARG A 97 10.16 22.81 1.67
C ARG A 97 10.23 22.45 0.19
N LEU A 98 9.80 23.37 -0.68
CA LEU A 98 9.91 23.23 -2.14
C LEU A 98 10.99 24.14 -2.71
N PRO A 99 11.72 23.73 -3.77
CA PRO A 99 11.73 22.37 -4.32
C PRO A 99 12.37 21.36 -3.33
N PRO A 100 12.02 20.06 -3.41
CA PRO A 100 12.64 19.02 -2.59
C PRO A 100 14.17 18.99 -2.70
N ASP A 101 14.85 18.56 -1.65
CA ASP A 101 16.30 18.30 -1.65
C ASP A 101 16.59 16.80 -1.92
N PRO A 102 16.92 16.41 -3.16
CA PRO A 102 17.14 15.00 -3.52
C PRO A 102 18.32 14.33 -2.79
N LYS A 103 19.15 15.07 -2.06
CA LYS A 103 20.21 14.48 -1.22
C LYS A 103 19.68 13.86 0.06
N ASN A 104 18.53 14.34 0.54
CA ASN A 104 18.01 14.01 1.87
C ASN A 104 16.54 13.62 1.85
N GLU A 105 15.81 13.95 0.79
CA GLU A 105 14.36 13.84 0.68
C GLU A 105 14.00 13.03 -0.58
N MET A 106 12.96 12.20 -0.50
CA MET A 106 12.39 11.53 -1.66
C MET A 106 11.75 12.55 -2.60
N THR A 107 12.00 12.42 -3.91
CA THR A 107 11.41 13.28 -4.95
C THR A 107 10.59 12.45 -5.92
N VAL A 108 9.67 13.09 -6.64
CA VAL A 108 8.89 12.43 -7.70
C VAL A 108 9.10 13.19 -9.01
N ILE A 109 9.72 12.54 -9.98
CA ILE A 109 10.12 13.13 -11.26
C ILE A 109 9.47 12.41 -12.45
N ASP A 110 9.72 12.92 -13.65
CA ASP A 110 9.31 12.35 -14.94
C ASP A 110 7.83 11.91 -15.02
N PRO A 111 6.87 12.78 -14.67
CA PRO A 111 5.46 12.43 -14.73
C PRO A 111 4.99 12.26 -16.19
N VAL A 112 4.41 11.10 -16.48
CA VAL A 112 3.81 10.75 -17.77
C VAL A 112 2.35 10.40 -17.56
N ARG A 113 1.44 11.01 -18.33
CA ARG A 113 0.05 10.55 -18.49
C ARG A 113 -0.08 9.87 -19.85
N PHE A 114 -0.49 8.62 -19.86
CA PHE A 114 -0.70 7.90 -21.11
C PHE A 114 -2.07 8.24 -21.68
N SER A 115 -2.20 8.28 -23.01
CA SER A 115 -3.49 8.59 -23.65
C SER A 115 -4.49 7.43 -23.58
N GLY A 116 -4.06 6.25 -23.14
CA GLY A 116 -4.89 5.06 -22.98
C GLY A 116 -4.08 3.78 -22.79
N GLU A 117 -4.82 2.69 -22.61
CA GLU A 117 -4.34 1.36 -22.25
C GLU A 117 -3.19 0.86 -23.14
N ARG A 118 -3.29 0.99 -24.47
CA ARG A 118 -2.26 0.48 -25.39
C ARG A 118 -0.88 1.09 -25.15
N GLN A 119 -0.81 2.40 -24.90
CA GLN A 119 0.47 3.06 -24.62
C GLN A 119 1.03 2.63 -23.26
N PHE A 120 0.15 2.52 -22.26
CA PHE A 120 0.51 2.01 -20.94
C PHE A 120 1.07 0.58 -21.00
N VAL A 121 0.39 -0.34 -21.68
CA VAL A 121 0.85 -1.73 -21.86
C VAL A 121 2.17 -1.80 -22.65
N THR A 122 2.35 -0.94 -23.66
CA THR A 122 3.62 -0.89 -24.40
C THR A 122 4.79 -0.49 -23.49
N ASP A 123 4.57 0.51 -22.63
CA ASP A 123 5.59 1.02 -21.72
C ASP A 123 5.86 0.02 -20.58
N ILE A 124 4.82 -0.57 -19.98
CA ILE A 124 4.98 -1.56 -18.90
C ILE A 124 5.70 -2.82 -19.42
N ASN A 125 5.41 -3.28 -20.64
CA ASN A 125 6.13 -4.42 -21.24
C ASN A 125 7.61 -4.11 -21.46
N LYS A 126 7.96 -2.84 -21.72
CA LYS A 126 9.36 -2.43 -21.80
C LYS A 126 10.02 -2.48 -20.42
N ALA A 127 9.32 -2.04 -19.36
CA ALA A 127 9.84 -2.14 -17.99
C ALA A 127 9.99 -3.60 -17.55
N ILE A 128 9.03 -4.48 -17.83
CA ILE A 128 9.10 -5.91 -17.51
C ILE A 128 10.36 -6.53 -18.11
N ARG A 129 10.62 -6.33 -19.40
CA ARG A 129 11.83 -6.85 -20.07
C ARG A 129 13.15 -6.26 -19.56
N ALA A 130 13.11 -5.09 -18.94
CA ALA A 130 14.29 -4.41 -18.42
C ALA A 130 14.54 -4.69 -16.94
N ALA A 131 13.53 -5.17 -16.22
CA ALA A 131 13.62 -5.52 -14.81
C ALA A 131 14.57 -6.72 -14.61
N PRO A 132 15.37 -6.74 -13.54
CA PRO A 132 16.24 -7.88 -13.23
C PRO A 132 15.48 -9.10 -12.67
N ASP A 133 14.16 -8.99 -12.51
CA ASP A 133 13.30 -10.06 -12.01
C ASP A 133 13.06 -11.17 -13.05
N GLU A 134 13.49 -12.39 -12.74
CA GLU A 134 13.42 -13.55 -13.66
C GLU A 134 11.98 -14.09 -13.87
N GLU A 135 11.06 -13.73 -12.98
CA GLU A 135 9.65 -14.11 -13.06
C GLU A 135 8.78 -13.10 -13.83
N ASP A 136 9.36 -12.03 -14.40
CA ASP A 136 8.63 -11.00 -15.13
C ASP A 136 7.40 -10.51 -14.33
N SER A 137 7.60 -10.22 -13.05
CA SER A 137 6.52 -10.02 -12.09
C SER A 137 6.08 -8.56 -11.98
N ILE A 138 4.78 -8.40 -11.72
CA ILE A 138 4.17 -7.12 -11.36
C ILE A 138 3.74 -7.17 -9.89
N LEU A 139 4.04 -6.10 -9.17
CA LEU A 139 3.45 -5.83 -7.85
C LEU A 139 2.36 -4.77 -7.99
N VAL A 140 1.11 -5.14 -7.74
CA VAL A 140 0.00 -4.19 -7.63
C VAL A 140 -0.17 -3.77 -6.17
N PHE A 141 0.03 -2.49 -5.87
CA PHE A 141 -0.19 -1.93 -4.55
C PHE A 141 -1.48 -1.12 -4.49
N VAL A 142 -2.36 -1.42 -3.55
CA VAL A 142 -3.64 -0.71 -3.34
C VAL A 142 -3.58 0.02 -2.00
N HIS A 143 -3.54 1.35 -2.05
CA HIS A 143 -3.41 2.18 -0.85
C HIS A 143 -4.68 2.21 0.02
N GLY A 144 -4.56 2.74 1.23
CA GLY A 144 -5.64 2.86 2.21
C GLY A 144 -6.38 4.20 2.21
N TYR A 145 -7.16 4.44 3.26
CA TYR A 145 -7.90 5.69 3.48
C TYR A 145 -6.95 6.86 3.78
N ASN A 146 -7.46 8.10 3.72
CA ASN A 146 -6.69 9.31 4.06
C ASN A 146 -5.34 9.38 3.33
N THR A 147 -5.32 9.04 2.04
CA THR A 147 -4.09 8.97 1.24
C THR A 147 -4.23 9.82 -0.02
N THR A 148 -3.33 10.78 -0.21
CA THR A 148 -3.26 11.59 -1.44
C THR A 148 -2.58 10.83 -2.57
N PHE A 149 -2.64 11.34 -3.81
CA PHE A 149 -1.92 10.71 -4.94
C PHE A 149 -0.41 10.65 -4.66
N THR A 150 0.17 11.78 -4.25
CA THR A 150 1.59 11.89 -3.91
C THR A 150 1.98 10.93 -2.79
N ASP A 151 1.18 10.86 -1.72
CA ASP A 151 1.49 9.97 -0.59
C ASP A 151 1.51 8.50 -1.01
N ALA A 152 0.58 8.07 -1.86
CA ALA A 152 0.51 6.71 -2.36
C ALA A 152 1.72 6.35 -3.24
N VAL A 153 2.13 7.28 -4.12
CA VAL A 153 3.31 7.12 -4.99
C VAL A 153 4.59 6.98 -4.16
N VAL A 154 4.83 7.92 -3.25
CA VAL A 154 6.05 7.92 -2.42
C VAL A 154 6.09 6.69 -1.52
N ARG A 155 4.94 6.30 -0.94
CA ARG A 155 4.83 5.09 -0.13
C ARG A 155 5.18 3.83 -0.91
N LEU A 156 4.71 3.70 -2.16
CA LEU A 156 5.07 2.55 -2.98
C LEU A 156 6.56 2.56 -3.35
N GLY A 157 7.13 3.72 -3.67
CA GLY A 157 8.58 3.84 -3.91
C GLY A 157 9.41 3.39 -2.71
N GLN A 158 9.04 3.81 -1.51
CA GLN A 158 9.65 3.33 -0.26
C GLN A 158 9.47 1.83 -0.06
N PHE A 159 8.26 1.30 -0.27
CA PHE A 159 8.00 -0.13 -0.12
C PHE A 159 8.85 -0.99 -1.08
N VAL A 160 8.99 -0.60 -2.34
CA VAL A 160 9.79 -1.32 -3.34
C VAL A 160 11.27 -1.30 -2.97
N GLU A 161 11.80 -0.14 -2.57
CA GLU A 161 13.18 -0.03 -2.09
C GLU A 161 13.43 -0.94 -0.88
N ASP A 162 12.56 -0.89 0.11
CA ASP A 162 12.76 -1.59 1.37
C ASP A 162 12.54 -3.09 1.28
N SER A 163 11.63 -3.53 0.42
CA SER A 163 11.39 -4.94 0.13
C SER A 163 12.46 -5.52 -0.79
N GLY A 164 13.18 -4.66 -1.51
CA GLY A 164 14.08 -5.04 -2.58
C GLY A 164 13.34 -5.70 -3.74
N PHE A 165 12.05 -5.43 -3.93
CA PHE A 165 11.28 -5.99 -5.04
C PHE A 165 11.89 -5.53 -6.37
N ASP A 166 12.26 -6.48 -7.21
CA ASP A 166 13.04 -6.25 -8.42
C ASP A 166 12.18 -6.26 -9.70
N GLY A 167 10.87 -6.54 -9.59
CA GLY A 167 9.91 -6.52 -10.70
C GLY A 167 9.31 -5.13 -10.95
N VAL A 168 8.17 -5.07 -11.65
CA VAL A 168 7.53 -3.80 -12.02
C VAL A 168 6.46 -3.38 -11.01
N PRO A 169 6.62 -2.26 -10.28
CA PRO A 169 5.63 -1.79 -9.33
C PRO A 169 4.51 -0.98 -10.01
N VAL A 170 3.27 -1.34 -9.69
CA VAL A 170 2.05 -0.69 -10.16
C VAL A 170 1.23 -0.24 -8.97
N LEU A 171 0.97 1.06 -8.87
CA LEU A 171 0.04 1.63 -7.91
C LEU A 171 -1.38 1.62 -8.48
N PHE A 172 -2.33 1.04 -7.74
CA PHE A 172 -3.75 1.35 -7.94
C PHE A 172 -4.17 2.48 -7.00
N SER A 173 -4.30 3.69 -7.54
CA SER A 173 -4.63 4.90 -6.79
C SER A 173 -6.10 5.26 -6.94
N TRP A 174 -6.92 4.93 -5.93
CA TRP A 174 -8.33 5.30 -5.90
C TRP A 174 -8.55 6.68 -5.27
N ALA A 175 -9.69 7.32 -5.55
CA ALA A 175 -9.99 8.70 -5.14
C ALA A 175 -10.26 8.87 -3.63
N SER A 176 -9.27 8.61 -2.79
CA SER A 176 -9.25 9.05 -1.39
C SER A 176 -9.04 10.56 -1.33
N ALA A 177 -9.80 11.21 -0.46
CA ALA A 177 -9.74 12.66 -0.22
C ALA A 177 -8.45 13.11 0.48
N GLY A 178 -7.66 12.18 1.04
CA GLY A 178 -6.46 12.54 1.80
C GLY A 178 -6.77 13.28 3.11
N LYS A 179 -7.96 13.07 3.67
CA LYS A 179 -8.41 13.73 4.91
C LYS A 179 -9.02 12.74 5.89
N LEU A 180 -8.62 12.86 7.15
CA LEU A 180 -9.13 12.02 8.24
C LEU A 180 -10.66 12.16 8.44
N THR A 181 -11.21 13.36 8.21
CA THR A 181 -12.64 13.65 8.38
C THR A 181 -13.53 13.07 7.29
N ASP A 182 -12.96 12.69 6.15
CA ASP A 182 -13.70 12.35 4.94
C ASP A 182 -13.86 10.83 4.76
N TYR A 183 -13.89 10.09 5.87
CA TYR A 183 -13.99 8.61 5.87
C TYR A 183 -15.16 8.07 5.03
N VAL A 184 -16.35 8.69 5.11
CA VAL A 184 -17.53 8.26 4.32
C VAL A 184 -17.33 8.54 2.83
N TYR A 185 -16.65 9.64 2.48
CA TYR A 185 -16.29 9.91 1.10
C TYR A 185 -15.34 8.83 0.57
N ASP A 186 -14.30 8.52 1.35
CA ASP A 186 -13.29 7.51 1.02
C ASP A 186 -13.91 6.11 0.85
N LEU A 187 -14.77 5.68 1.77
CA LEU A 187 -15.48 4.41 1.66
C LEU A 187 -16.31 4.31 0.37
N ASN A 188 -17.05 5.38 0.05
CA ASN A 188 -17.83 5.44 -1.19
C ASN A 188 -16.93 5.53 -2.45
N SER A 189 -15.77 6.17 -2.36
CA SER A 189 -14.80 6.26 -3.45
C SER A 189 -14.12 4.91 -3.71
N ALA A 190 -13.77 4.18 -2.65
CA ALA A 190 -13.29 2.81 -2.73
C ALA A 190 -14.32 1.93 -3.45
N LEU A 191 -15.58 1.94 -3.00
CA LEU A 191 -16.67 1.21 -3.65
C LEU A 191 -16.91 1.62 -5.11
N ALA A 192 -16.76 2.90 -5.45
CA ALA A 192 -16.87 3.37 -6.83
C ALA A 192 -15.71 2.87 -7.71
N ALA A 193 -14.53 2.62 -7.15
CA ALA A 193 -13.34 2.21 -7.88
C ALA A 193 -13.27 0.71 -8.21
N ARG A 194 -14.20 -0.11 -7.71
CA ARG A 194 -14.17 -1.59 -7.88
C ARG A 194 -14.06 -2.03 -9.33
N THR A 195 -14.93 -1.51 -10.19
CA THR A 195 -14.95 -1.88 -11.61
C THR A 195 -13.65 -1.50 -12.28
N ALA A 196 -13.11 -0.33 -11.97
CA ALA A 196 -11.83 0.14 -12.50
C ALA A 196 -10.64 -0.69 -12.00
N LEU A 197 -10.70 -1.26 -10.79
CA LEU A 197 -9.67 -2.20 -10.33
C LEU A 197 -9.72 -3.52 -11.12
N ILE A 198 -10.91 -4.00 -11.48
CA ILE A 198 -11.06 -5.16 -12.36
C ILE A 198 -10.48 -4.83 -13.75
N GLU A 199 -10.91 -3.73 -14.37
CA GLU A 199 -10.45 -3.28 -15.69
C GLU A 199 -8.93 -3.03 -15.74
N GLY A 200 -8.39 -2.40 -14.70
CA GLY A 200 -6.96 -2.21 -14.53
C GLY A 200 -6.22 -3.55 -14.40
N SER A 201 -6.81 -4.53 -13.70
CA SER A 201 -6.24 -5.87 -13.61
C SER A 201 -6.25 -6.60 -14.96
N ASP A 202 -7.31 -6.47 -15.76
CA ASP A 202 -7.33 -7.03 -17.12
C ASP A 202 -6.24 -6.42 -18.00
N THR A 203 -6.01 -5.11 -17.87
CA THR A 203 -4.92 -4.41 -18.56
C THR A 203 -3.56 -5.04 -18.24
N LEU A 204 -3.30 -5.32 -16.95
CA LEU A 204 -2.06 -5.96 -16.50
C LEU A 204 -1.98 -7.43 -16.95
N ILE A 205 -3.11 -8.15 -16.95
CA ILE A 205 -3.16 -9.53 -17.46
C ILE A 205 -2.79 -9.58 -18.95
N GLY A 206 -3.18 -8.57 -19.72
CA GLY A 206 -2.83 -8.41 -21.15
C GLY A 206 -1.38 -8.02 -21.42
N SER A 207 -0.59 -7.74 -20.39
CA SER A 207 0.85 -7.44 -20.49
C SER A 207 1.70 -8.71 -20.64
N ASP A 208 3.01 -8.53 -20.85
CA ASP A 208 4.00 -9.61 -20.93
C ASP A 208 4.31 -10.25 -19.55
N ALA A 209 3.72 -9.75 -18.46
CA ALA A 209 3.99 -10.25 -17.11
C ALA A 209 3.61 -11.74 -16.96
N ARG A 210 4.43 -12.51 -16.23
CA ARG A 210 4.16 -13.93 -15.94
C ARG A 210 3.60 -14.15 -14.53
N ALA A 211 3.77 -13.17 -13.65
CA ALA A 211 3.28 -13.20 -12.28
C ALA A 211 2.72 -11.83 -11.87
N ILE A 212 1.60 -11.82 -11.16
CA ILE A 212 1.00 -10.63 -10.56
C ILE A 212 0.80 -10.90 -9.07
N ASN A 213 1.40 -10.07 -8.22
CA ASN A 213 1.18 -10.04 -6.78
C ASN A 213 0.34 -8.81 -6.44
N LEU A 214 -0.59 -8.94 -5.49
CA LEU A 214 -1.36 -7.81 -4.98
C LEU A 214 -1.05 -7.60 -3.50
N VAL A 215 -0.71 -6.37 -3.13
CA VAL A 215 -0.57 -5.92 -1.74
C VAL A 215 -1.60 -4.81 -1.52
N ALA A 216 -2.50 -5.01 -0.55
CA ALA A 216 -3.48 -4.01 -0.18
C ALA A 216 -3.28 -3.57 1.28
N HIS A 217 -3.46 -2.27 1.55
CA HIS A 217 -3.27 -1.70 2.88
C HIS A 217 -4.56 -1.04 3.41
N SER A 218 -4.88 -1.28 4.69
CA SER A 218 -6.02 -0.67 5.38
C SER A 218 -7.33 -0.80 4.58
N MET A 219 -8.03 0.30 4.29
CA MET A 219 -9.28 0.31 3.50
C MET A 219 -9.09 -0.19 2.04
N GLY A 220 -7.86 -0.19 1.51
CA GLY A 220 -7.54 -0.77 0.21
C GLY A 220 -7.84 -2.28 0.17
N ASN A 221 -7.81 -2.96 1.32
CA ASN A 221 -8.20 -4.37 1.43
C ASN A 221 -9.69 -4.55 1.12
N PHE A 222 -10.56 -3.71 1.68
CA PHE A 222 -12.00 -3.76 1.43
C PHE A 222 -12.31 -3.60 -0.06
N LEU A 223 -11.68 -2.63 -0.71
CA LEU A 223 -11.78 -2.43 -2.16
C LEU A 223 -11.32 -3.67 -2.94
N SER A 224 -10.12 -4.18 -2.61
CA SER A 224 -9.50 -5.29 -3.34
C SER A 224 -10.35 -6.55 -3.26
N VAL A 225 -10.78 -6.92 -2.05
CA VAL A 225 -11.58 -8.13 -1.83
C VAL A 225 -12.96 -8.00 -2.49
N GLU A 226 -13.60 -6.82 -2.43
CA GLU A 226 -14.89 -6.60 -3.10
C GLU A 226 -14.76 -6.66 -4.64
N ALA A 227 -13.68 -6.10 -5.20
CA ALA A 227 -13.40 -6.21 -6.63
C ALA A 227 -13.13 -7.66 -7.05
N MET A 228 -12.39 -8.43 -6.25
CA MET A 228 -12.13 -9.84 -6.51
C MET A 228 -13.41 -10.69 -6.42
N LYS A 229 -14.27 -10.44 -5.43
CA LYS A 229 -15.59 -11.08 -5.32
C LYS A 229 -16.41 -10.83 -6.59
N GLN A 230 -16.48 -9.57 -7.02
CA GLN A 230 -17.19 -9.20 -8.25
C GLN A 230 -16.56 -9.85 -9.49
N ALA A 231 -15.23 -9.87 -9.61
CA ALA A 231 -14.53 -10.55 -10.70
C ALA A 231 -14.81 -12.06 -10.69
N ARG A 232 -14.87 -12.71 -9.52
CA ARG A 232 -15.18 -14.13 -9.38
C ARG A 232 -16.60 -14.45 -9.84
N MET A 233 -17.57 -13.62 -9.45
CA MET A 233 -18.96 -13.73 -9.92
C MET A 233 -19.10 -13.52 -11.43
N GLN A 234 -18.16 -12.79 -12.04
CA GLN A 234 -18.08 -12.59 -13.49
C GLN A 234 -17.23 -13.65 -14.22
N ASN A 235 -16.69 -14.66 -13.53
CA ASN A 235 -15.72 -15.64 -14.06
C ASN A 235 -14.43 -15.03 -14.62
N ARG A 236 -13.97 -13.93 -14.01
CA ARG A 236 -12.77 -13.18 -14.42
C ARG A 236 -11.61 -13.31 -13.43
N PHE A 237 -11.92 -13.62 -12.17
CA PHE A 237 -10.92 -13.78 -11.11
C PHE A 237 -9.89 -14.86 -11.49
N ASP A 238 -8.62 -14.48 -11.49
CA ASP A 238 -7.46 -15.31 -11.86
C ASP A 238 -7.62 -16.11 -13.17
N SER A 239 -8.38 -15.58 -14.13
CA SER A 239 -8.68 -16.26 -15.40
C SER A 239 -7.45 -16.58 -16.26
N SER A 240 -6.33 -15.89 -16.02
CA SER A 240 -5.05 -16.13 -16.69
C SER A 240 -4.10 -17.03 -15.90
N GLY A 241 -4.38 -17.34 -14.63
CA GLY A 241 -3.46 -18.03 -13.72
C GLY A 241 -2.23 -17.22 -13.32
N LYS A 242 -2.16 -15.92 -13.69
CA LYS A 242 -1.01 -15.05 -13.38
C LYS A 242 -1.04 -14.53 -11.94
N LEU A 243 -2.19 -14.54 -11.24
CA LEU A 243 -2.28 -14.04 -9.87
C LEU A 243 -1.59 -15.01 -8.91
N ARG A 244 -0.54 -14.57 -8.21
CA ARG A 244 0.27 -15.41 -7.33
C ARG A 244 -0.12 -15.27 -5.87
N ASN A 245 -0.05 -14.05 -5.34
CA ASN A 245 -0.31 -13.78 -3.93
C ASN A 245 -1.22 -12.57 -3.77
N ILE A 246 -2.15 -12.65 -2.81
CA ILE A 246 -3.01 -11.57 -2.37
C ILE A 246 -2.68 -11.29 -0.90
N ILE A 247 -1.96 -10.21 -0.66
CA ILE A 247 -1.43 -9.86 0.66
C ILE A 247 -2.28 -8.73 1.23
N LEU A 248 -2.94 -9.00 2.34
CA LEU A 248 -3.82 -8.08 3.02
C LEU A 248 -3.15 -7.56 4.30
N ALA A 249 -2.68 -6.32 4.25
CA ALA A 249 -1.95 -5.69 5.34
C ALA A 249 -2.85 -4.77 6.17
N SER A 250 -2.85 -4.96 7.49
CA SER A 250 -3.61 -4.16 8.47
C SER A 250 -5.07 -3.95 8.00
N ALA A 251 -5.74 -5.04 7.64
CA ALA A 251 -6.99 -5.01 6.88
C ALA A 251 -8.15 -4.35 7.63
N ASP A 252 -8.63 -3.20 7.12
CA ASP A 252 -9.81 -2.50 7.63
C ASP A 252 -11.08 -2.97 6.91
N ILE A 253 -11.44 -4.24 7.14
CA ILE A 253 -12.67 -4.87 6.68
C ILE A 253 -13.43 -5.36 7.91
N ASP A 254 -14.74 -5.17 7.95
CA ASP A 254 -15.60 -5.87 8.91
C ASP A 254 -15.46 -7.39 8.75
N VAL A 255 -15.33 -8.13 9.85
CA VAL A 255 -15.08 -9.59 9.78
C VAL A 255 -16.24 -10.35 9.14
N ASP A 256 -17.49 -9.95 9.38
CA ASP A 256 -18.68 -10.59 8.79
C ASP A 256 -18.75 -10.28 7.29
N VAL A 257 -18.45 -9.03 6.91
CA VAL A 257 -18.33 -8.64 5.49
C VAL A 257 -17.22 -9.45 4.81
N PHE A 258 -16.07 -9.60 5.45
CA PHE A 258 -14.97 -10.39 4.90
C PHE A 258 -15.35 -11.86 4.74
N ALA A 259 -16.03 -12.46 5.72
CA ALA A 259 -16.53 -13.82 5.62
C ALA A 259 -17.48 -13.99 4.42
N GLU A 260 -18.44 -13.08 4.25
CA GLU A 260 -19.37 -13.05 3.11
C GLU A 260 -18.66 -12.84 1.76
N GLN A 261 -17.56 -12.07 1.75
CA GLN A 261 -16.75 -11.91 0.56
C GLN A 261 -15.94 -13.17 0.24
N MET A 262 -15.36 -13.82 1.25
CA MET A 262 -14.55 -15.02 1.09
C MET A 262 -15.37 -16.26 0.72
N ALA A 263 -16.65 -16.29 1.07
CA ALA A 263 -17.55 -17.40 0.80
C ALA A 263 -17.75 -17.73 -0.69
N VAL A 264 -17.47 -16.79 -1.62
CA VAL A 264 -17.61 -17.04 -3.06
C VAL A 264 -16.40 -17.75 -3.69
N PHE A 265 -15.27 -17.82 -2.98
CA PHE A 265 -14.05 -18.45 -3.46
C PHE A 265 -13.96 -19.88 -2.95
N ASP A 266 -13.63 -20.82 -3.83
CA ASP A 266 -13.30 -22.17 -3.41
C ASP A 266 -11.99 -22.14 -2.60
N PRO A 267 -11.82 -22.96 -1.54
CA PRO A 267 -10.60 -22.96 -0.74
C PRO A 267 -9.30 -23.09 -1.54
N SER A 268 -9.32 -23.82 -2.67
CA SER A 268 -8.17 -23.95 -3.58
C SER A 268 -7.82 -22.67 -4.36
N GLU A 269 -8.74 -21.72 -4.45
CA GLU A 269 -8.54 -20.42 -5.11
C GLU A 269 -8.03 -19.35 -4.14
N ARG A 270 -8.03 -19.64 -2.83
CA ARG A 270 -7.73 -18.66 -1.78
C ARG A 270 -6.23 -18.47 -1.59
N LYS A 271 -5.64 -17.65 -2.47
CA LYS A 271 -4.25 -17.17 -2.38
C LYS A 271 -4.11 -15.95 -1.45
N PHE A 272 -4.91 -15.91 -0.39
CA PHE A 272 -5.03 -14.76 0.52
C PHE A 272 -4.14 -14.95 1.75
N TYR A 273 -3.28 -13.97 1.98
CA TYR A 273 -2.37 -13.89 3.12
C TYR A 273 -2.73 -12.65 3.93
N VAL A 274 -3.18 -12.83 5.17
CA VAL A 274 -3.55 -11.73 6.06
C VAL A 274 -2.43 -11.51 7.06
N LEU A 275 -1.90 -10.28 7.08
CA LEU A 275 -0.87 -9.89 8.01
C LEU A 275 -1.50 -9.22 9.22
N ILE A 276 -1.20 -9.74 10.41
CA ILE A 276 -1.68 -9.21 11.69
C ILE A 276 -0.51 -8.88 12.62
N SER A 277 -0.70 -7.94 13.54
CA SER A 277 0.24 -7.62 14.62
C SER A 277 -0.55 -7.22 15.87
N GLU A 278 -0.18 -7.72 17.06
CA GLU A 278 -0.86 -7.37 18.32
C GLU A 278 -0.81 -5.87 18.66
N ASP A 279 0.24 -5.15 18.26
CA ASP A 279 0.35 -3.71 18.53
C ASP A 279 -0.61 -2.87 17.68
N ASP A 280 -0.92 -3.31 16.47
CA ASP A 280 -1.93 -2.67 15.61
C ASP A 280 -3.33 -2.78 16.22
N LYS A 281 -3.61 -3.87 16.98
CA LYS A 281 -4.87 -4.06 17.72
C LYS A 281 -5.11 -2.97 18.77
N ALA A 282 -4.05 -2.31 19.25
CA ALA A 282 -4.12 -1.26 20.25
C ALA A 282 -4.33 0.15 19.65
N LEU A 283 -4.03 0.34 18.36
CA LEU A 283 -3.95 1.67 17.74
C LEU A 283 -5.15 2.05 16.86
N SER A 284 -6.18 1.20 16.66
CA SER A 284 -7.11 1.39 15.55
C SER A 284 -8.08 2.61 15.63
N VAL A 285 -7.75 3.74 14.97
CA VAL A 285 -8.69 4.84 14.63
C VAL A 285 -9.91 4.33 13.85
N SER A 286 -9.79 3.22 13.11
CA SER A 286 -10.93 2.58 12.46
C SER A 286 -11.98 2.10 13.47
N ARG A 287 -11.61 1.58 14.66
CA ARG A 287 -12.59 1.25 15.72
C ARG A 287 -13.29 2.49 16.25
N PHE A 288 -12.60 3.62 16.36
CA PHE A 288 -13.18 4.89 16.80
C PHE A 288 -14.19 5.43 15.77
N LEU A 289 -13.87 5.35 14.47
CA LEU A 289 -14.76 5.82 13.39
C LEU A 289 -15.88 4.81 13.06
N ALA A 290 -15.62 3.51 13.20
CA ALA A 290 -16.58 2.43 12.95
C ALA A 290 -17.41 2.04 14.18
N ARG A 291 -17.27 2.76 15.30
CA ARG A 291 -18.03 2.56 16.55
C ARG A 291 -17.86 1.16 17.19
N GLY A 292 -16.65 0.59 17.15
CA GLY A 292 -16.31 -0.63 17.90
C GLY A 292 -16.65 -1.96 17.23
N VAL A 293 -16.81 -1.96 15.90
CA VAL A 293 -17.00 -3.18 15.09
C VAL A 293 -15.68 -3.95 14.95
N ASN A 294 -15.73 -5.29 15.02
CA ASN A 294 -14.57 -6.16 14.84
C ASN A 294 -14.05 -6.11 13.40
N ARG A 295 -12.74 -5.93 13.23
CA ARG A 295 -12.07 -5.84 11.92
C ARG A 295 -11.17 -7.03 11.66
N VAL A 296 -10.96 -7.36 10.38
CA VAL A 296 -10.09 -8.48 9.93
C VAL A 296 -8.67 -8.33 10.48
N GLY A 297 -8.08 -7.13 10.41
CA GLY A 297 -6.73 -6.90 10.97
C GLY A 297 -6.64 -7.06 12.50
N ASP A 298 -7.79 -7.11 13.18
CA ASP A 298 -7.89 -7.23 14.63
C ASP A 298 -8.38 -8.61 15.11
N ALA A 299 -8.80 -9.48 14.18
CA ALA A 299 -9.36 -10.78 14.50
C ALA A 299 -8.29 -11.75 15.03
N ASP A 300 -8.71 -12.76 15.79
CA ASP A 300 -7.80 -13.83 16.20
C ASP A 300 -7.50 -14.78 15.04
N VAL A 301 -6.34 -15.45 15.13
CA VAL A 301 -5.83 -16.36 14.10
C VAL A 301 -6.84 -17.46 13.78
N ALA A 302 -7.49 -18.04 14.79
CA ALA A 302 -8.45 -19.13 14.60
C ALA A 302 -9.68 -18.70 13.80
N THR A 303 -10.17 -17.49 14.02
CA THR A 303 -11.29 -16.90 13.27
C THR A 303 -10.91 -16.70 11.80
N LEU A 304 -9.72 -16.18 11.53
CA LEU A 304 -9.25 -15.95 10.16
C LEU A 304 -8.93 -17.27 9.44
N ASP A 305 -8.27 -18.21 10.09
CA ASP A 305 -7.99 -19.54 9.54
C ASP A 305 -9.29 -20.27 9.15
N ALA A 306 -10.36 -20.12 9.94
CA ALA A 306 -11.68 -20.68 9.63
C ALA A 306 -12.30 -20.07 8.35
N LEU A 307 -11.88 -18.86 7.94
CA LEU A 307 -12.27 -18.23 6.68
C LEU A 307 -11.38 -18.69 5.50
N GLY A 308 -10.43 -19.59 5.73
CA GLY A 308 -9.57 -20.19 4.71
C GLY A 308 -8.58 -19.20 4.10
N VAL A 309 -8.12 -18.22 4.90
CA VAL A 309 -6.96 -17.39 4.58
C VAL A 309 -5.74 -17.91 5.31
N THR A 310 -4.54 -17.60 4.81
CA THR A 310 -3.29 -17.86 5.54
C THR A 310 -2.98 -16.64 6.41
N VAL A 311 -2.86 -16.82 7.72
CA VAL A 311 -2.51 -15.74 8.64
C VAL A 311 -1.00 -15.72 8.88
N ILE A 312 -0.40 -14.54 8.74
CA ILE A 312 1.00 -14.29 9.08
C ILE A 312 1.02 -13.32 10.25
N ASP A 313 1.41 -13.82 11.41
CA ASP A 313 1.50 -13.05 12.64
C ASP A 313 2.89 -12.41 12.79
N LEU A 314 2.93 -11.08 12.76
CA LEU A 314 4.14 -10.27 12.85
C LEU A 314 4.39 -9.75 14.28
N THR A 315 3.66 -10.22 15.28
CA THR A 315 3.75 -9.73 16.68
C THR A 315 5.14 -9.82 17.29
N LYS A 316 5.94 -10.83 16.90
CA LYS A 316 7.30 -11.04 17.43
C LYS A 316 8.39 -10.28 16.67
N VAL A 317 8.02 -9.48 15.68
CA VAL A 317 8.96 -8.69 14.89
C VAL A 317 9.32 -7.42 15.66
N GLU A 318 10.59 -7.28 16.08
CA GLU A 318 11.05 -6.15 16.90
C GLU A 318 10.85 -4.80 16.18
N ASP A 319 10.07 -3.92 16.81
CA ASP A 319 9.75 -2.57 16.34
C ASP A 319 10.66 -1.54 17.02
N THR A 320 11.38 -0.72 16.26
CA THR A 320 12.33 0.24 16.83
C THR A 320 11.86 1.68 16.85
N ASN A 321 10.69 2.08 16.34
CA ASN A 321 10.08 3.43 16.57
C ASN A 321 8.80 3.69 15.74
N SER A 322 7.68 2.98 15.96
CA SER A 322 6.42 3.32 15.27
C SER A 322 5.28 3.71 16.23
N THR A 323 4.89 4.99 16.20
CA THR A 323 3.71 5.53 16.91
C THR A 323 2.53 5.78 15.97
N ASN A 324 2.53 5.24 14.75
CA ASN A 324 1.50 5.51 13.73
C ASN A 324 1.02 4.24 13.01
N HIS A 325 -0.22 4.34 12.52
CA HIS A 325 -1.06 3.39 11.79
C HIS A 325 -0.54 2.79 10.46
N THR A 326 0.76 2.87 10.19
CA THR A 326 1.39 2.47 8.93
C THR A 326 2.48 1.42 9.11
N LYS A 327 2.41 0.65 10.21
CA LYS A 327 3.41 -0.35 10.62
C LYS A 327 3.77 -1.37 9.54
N PHE A 328 2.84 -1.80 8.69
CA PHE A 328 3.17 -2.75 7.61
C PHE A 328 4.26 -2.23 6.66
N ALA A 329 4.23 -0.94 6.33
CA ALA A 329 5.23 -0.32 5.47
C ALA A 329 6.37 0.31 6.26
N ASP A 330 6.14 0.61 7.54
CA ASP A 330 7.13 1.24 8.42
C ASP A 330 7.94 0.21 9.24
N SER A 331 7.57 -1.07 9.25
CA SER A 331 8.32 -2.18 9.86
C SER A 331 9.30 -2.76 8.84
N PRO A 332 10.62 -2.49 9.00
CA PRO A 332 11.62 -2.93 8.03
C PRO A 332 11.66 -4.44 7.85
N GLN A 333 11.46 -5.22 8.93
CA GLN A 333 11.51 -6.68 8.81
C GLN A 333 10.25 -7.25 8.13
N ALA A 334 9.06 -6.68 8.36
CA ALA A 334 7.84 -7.13 7.68
C ALA A 334 7.96 -6.93 6.16
N VAL A 335 8.39 -5.74 5.74
CA VAL A 335 8.59 -5.40 4.32
C VAL A 335 9.62 -6.32 3.65
N GLN A 336 10.69 -6.67 4.36
CA GLN A 336 11.71 -7.58 3.85
C GLN A 336 11.22 -9.02 3.67
N ILE A 337 10.49 -9.55 4.65
CA ILE A 337 9.96 -10.90 4.55
C ILE A 337 9.01 -10.98 3.35
N LEU A 338 8.18 -9.96 3.14
CA LEU A 338 7.29 -9.91 1.99
C LEU A 338 8.06 -9.86 0.67
N GLY A 339 9.07 -8.99 0.59
CA GLY A 339 9.94 -8.88 -0.57
C GLY A 339 10.62 -10.20 -0.92
N ASN A 340 11.37 -10.76 0.03
CA ASN A 340 12.22 -11.93 -0.20
C ASN A 340 11.42 -13.23 -0.37
N GLU A 341 10.35 -13.42 0.41
CA GLU A 341 9.67 -14.71 0.48
C GLU A 341 8.39 -14.77 -0.34
N MET A 342 7.68 -13.64 -0.50
CA MET A 342 6.37 -13.63 -1.16
C MET A 342 6.41 -13.00 -2.54
N LEU A 343 7.30 -12.04 -2.78
CA LEU A 343 7.33 -11.28 -4.04
C LEU A 343 8.42 -11.75 -5.02
N LYS A 344 9.53 -12.34 -4.55
CA LYS A 344 10.67 -12.76 -5.40
C LYS A 344 10.62 -14.19 -5.96
N GLY A 345 9.52 -14.91 -5.77
CA GLY A 345 9.30 -16.19 -6.44
C GLY A 345 9.89 -17.40 -5.71
N ASP A 346 9.14 -17.89 -4.73
CA ASP A 346 8.71 -19.28 -4.67
C ASP A 346 7.38 -19.18 -3.92
N SER A 347 6.26 -19.33 -4.64
CA SER A 347 4.95 -19.36 -3.96
C SER A 347 5.08 -20.35 -2.81
N LEU A 348 4.60 -20.00 -1.60
CA LEU A 348 4.57 -20.90 -0.42
C LEU A 348 3.73 -22.19 -0.64
N HIS A 349 3.39 -22.48 -1.89
CA HIS A 349 2.53 -23.54 -2.40
C HIS A 349 3.28 -24.74 -2.98
N THR A 350 4.62 -24.82 -2.91
CA THR A 350 5.36 -26.07 -3.20
C THR A 350 5.35 -27.01 -1.99
N GLY A 351 4.15 -27.30 -1.50
CA GLY A 351 3.92 -28.28 -0.45
C GLY A 351 2.51 -28.12 0.09
N THR A 352 1.79 -29.22 0.30
CA THR A 352 0.58 -29.26 1.11
C THR A 352 0.93 -28.84 2.53
N VAL A 353 0.96 -27.54 2.78
CA VAL A 353 1.22 -26.95 4.09
C VAL A 353 -0.14 -26.42 4.56
N GLU A 354 -0.67 -27.01 5.63
CA GLU A 354 -1.93 -26.57 6.22
C GLU A 354 -1.84 -25.07 6.60
N PRO A 355 -2.94 -24.29 6.49
CA PRO A 355 -2.95 -22.83 6.68
C PRO A 355 -2.26 -22.30 7.96
N GLY A 356 -2.11 -23.12 9.01
CA GLY A 356 -1.41 -22.76 10.26
C GLY A 356 0.09 -23.11 10.31
N VAL A 357 0.62 -23.91 9.38
CA VAL A 357 2.03 -24.34 9.39
C VAL A 357 2.95 -23.27 8.77
N LEU A 358 2.43 -22.45 7.85
CA LEU A 358 3.16 -21.30 7.30
C LEU A 358 3.47 -20.23 8.35
N GLY A 359 2.57 -20.00 9.32
CA GLY A 359 2.84 -19.13 10.46
C GLY A 359 4.05 -19.59 11.28
N ASN A 360 4.22 -20.91 11.47
CA ASN A 360 5.38 -21.46 12.16
C ASN A 360 6.66 -21.38 11.33
N ILE A 361 6.58 -21.57 10.01
CA ILE A 361 7.72 -21.40 9.10
C ILE A 361 8.21 -19.94 9.12
N PHE A 362 7.29 -18.97 9.10
CA PHE A 362 7.64 -17.54 9.21
C PHE A 362 8.24 -17.17 10.57
N VAL A 363 7.75 -17.75 11.67
CA VAL A 363 8.32 -17.57 13.01
C VAL A 363 9.72 -18.22 13.13
N ASP A 364 9.93 -19.40 12.55
CA ASP A 364 11.24 -20.04 12.55
C ASP A 364 12.25 -19.32 11.64
N MET A 365 11.79 -18.77 10.52
CA MET A 365 12.62 -17.97 9.60
C MET A 365 12.94 -16.59 10.16
N THR A 366 12.03 -15.94 10.90
CA THR A 366 12.36 -14.69 11.61
C THR A 366 13.43 -14.93 12.67
N ASN A 367 13.38 -16.05 13.39
CA ASN A 367 14.45 -16.46 14.31
C ASN A 367 15.78 -16.72 13.57
N ALA A 368 15.74 -17.34 12.37
CA ALA A 368 16.92 -17.58 11.55
C ALA A 368 17.54 -16.27 11.01
N ALA A 369 16.73 -15.33 10.52
CA ALA A 369 17.19 -14.02 10.06
C ALA A 369 17.82 -13.20 11.21
N GLN A 370 17.23 -13.23 12.41
CA GLN A 370 17.81 -12.62 13.61
C GLN A 370 19.17 -13.25 14.01
N SER A 371 19.32 -14.57 13.85
CA SER A 371 20.57 -15.27 14.16
C SER A 371 21.73 -14.89 13.22
N SER A 372 21.42 -14.46 11.99
CA SER A 372 22.41 -14.02 10.99
C SER A 372 22.91 -12.58 11.19
N ILE A 373 22.26 -11.80 12.07
CA ILE A 373 22.58 -10.39 12.34
C ILE A 373 23.42 -10.22 13.63
N SER A 374 23.65 -11.29 14.41
CA SER A 374 24.66 -11.24 15.49
C SER A 374 26.06 -11.21 14.90
N PRO A 375 26.87 -10.15 15.13
CA PRO A 375 28.29 -10.22 14.82
C PRO A 375 28.93 -11.22 15.79
N GLY A 376 29.65 -12.20 15.25
CA GLY A 376 30.61 -12.97 16.03
C GLY A 376 31.54 -12.01 16.79
N GLY A 377 31.80 -12.32 18.05
CA GLY A 377 32.52 -11.46 19.00
C GLY A 377 34.01 -11.31 18.78
#